data_AF-A0A9P6ZS31-F1
#
_entry.id   AF-A0A9P6ZS31-F1
#
_cell.length_a   1.000
_cell.length_b   1.000
_cell.length_c   1.000
_cell.angle_alpha   90.00
_cell.angle_beta   90.00
_cell.angle_gamma   90.00
#
_symmetry.space_group_name_H-M   'P 1'
#
loop_
_entity.id
_entity.type
_entity.pdbx_description
1 polymer ?
#
loop_
_entity_poly.entity_id
_entity_poly.type
_entity_poly.pdbx_seq_one_letter_code
_entity_poly.pdbx_strand_id
1 'polypeptide(L)'
;LLAQPACSLYRWLFSLLHSTSPSPSLCWTAAHTGSLAPECLANDYVDRMASSAQHSAGVLASAPLATFAMDDFTVVAPDYGFIECNLSSFIISRLEHAYASHVSFRPAKALTLALYDRHLLPDFPYTRASSSYSAVVQLYARSSQLDTAQVRHRRFHDTPPWCHFGCDVFESMHHIFALCPAFMAIHRAHNMQLCDETSSLLEGKTTDSIKEVFDRAAQRLFSDDAGLWPQY
;
A
#
# COMPACT_ATOMS: atom_id res chain seq x y z
N LEU A 1 -2.98 -16.07 -25.45
CA LEU A 1 -4.27 -16.50 -24.88
C LEU A 1 -4.82 -15.33 -24.10
N LEU A 2 -5.88 -14.70 -24.61
CA LEU A 2 -6.48 -13.50 -24.01
C LEU A 2 -7.01 -13.81 -22.60
N ALA A 3 -6.74 -12.92 -21.67
CA ALA A 3 -7.13 -12.99 -20.27
C ALA A 3 -8.65 -12.81 -20.13
N GLN A 4 -9.40 -13.91 -20.21
CA GLN A 4 -10.81 -13.91 -19.85
C GLN A 4 -10.94 -14.53 -18.46
N PRO A 5 -11.09 -13.72 -17.40
CA PRO A 5 -11.35 -14.26 -16.07
C PRO A 5 -12.71 -14.97 -16.04
N ALA A 6 -12.82 -16.03 -15.23
CA ALA A 6 -14.06 -16.76 -14.96
C ALA A 6 -14.74 -17.41 -16.20
N CYS A 7 -13.96 -17.91 -17.16
CA CYS A 7 -14.48 -18.58 -18.36
C CYS A 7 -15.44 -19.74 -18.04
N SER A 8 -15.13 -20.55 -17.02
CA SER A 8 -15.98 -21.70 -16.65
C SER A 8 -17.36 -21.24 -16.16
N LEU A 9 -17.40 -20.17 -15.38
CA LEU A 9 -18.62 -19.55 -14.87
C LEU A 9 -19.51 -19.04 -16.01
N TYR A 10 -18.92 -18.32 -16.98
CA TYR A 10 -19.69 -17.84 -18.13
C TYR A 10 -20.22 -18.98 -18.99
N ARG A 11 -19.41 -20.03 -19.26
CA ARG A 11 -19.87 -21.20 -20.00
C ARG A 11 -21.02 -21.91 -19.30
N TRP A 12 -20.95 -22.06 -17.98
CA TRP A 12 -22.04 -22.63 -17.19
C TRP A 12 -23.30 -21.76 -17.25
N LEU A 13 -23.18 -20.45 -17.05
CA LEU A 13 -24.32 -19.52 -17.15
C LEU A 13 -24.97 -19.59 -18.53
N PHE A 14 -24.18 -19.59 -19.61
CA PHE A 14 -24.73 -19.75 -20.96
C PHE A 14 -25.39 -21.12 -21.13
N SER A 15 -24.81 -22.20 -20.63
CA SER A 15 -25.44 -23.53 -20.68
C SER A 15 -26.82 -23.54 -19.98
N LEU A 16 -26.96 -22.87 -18.83
CA LEU A 16 -28.26 -22.73 -18.15
C LEU A 16 -29.26 -21.93 -18.98
N LEU A 17 -28.84 -20.82 -19.59
CA LEU A 17 -29.71 -20.01 -20.45
C LEU A 17 -30.25 -20.81 -21.65
N HIS A 18 -29.41 -21.64 -22.26
CA HIS A 18 -29.79 -22.47 -23.41
C HIS A 18 -30.62 -23.70 -23.02
N SER A 19 -30.43 -24.25 -21.82
CA SER A 19 -31.16 -25.44 -21.36
C SER A 19 -32.50 -25.14 -20.70
N THR A 20 -32.75 -23.89 -20.32
CA THR A 20 -34.04 -23.47 -19.72
C THR A 20 -35.05 -23.16 -20.82
N SER A 21 -36.28 -23.68 -20.69
CA SER A 21 -37.40 -23.40 -21.61
C SER A 21 -38.64 -22.95 -20.83
N PRO A 22 -39.15 -21.72 -21.07
CA PRO A 22 -38.60 -20.71 -21.98
C PRO A 22 -37.27 -20.13 -21.46
N SER A 23 -36.36 -19.78 -22.38
CA SER A 23 -35.10 -19.13 -22.00
C SER A 23 -35.40 -17.78 -21.35
N PRO A 24 -34.79 -17.46 -20.19
CA PRO A 24 -35.05 -16.19 -19.53
C PRO A 24 -34.47 -15.03 -20.36
N SER A 25 -35.19 -13.91 -20.40
CA SER A 25 -34.71 -12.69 -21.06
C SER A 25 -33.67 -11.99 -20.19
N LEU A 26 -32.48 -11.73 -20.76
CA LEU A 26 -31.49 -10.87 -20.12
C LEU A 26 -31.88 -9.41 -20.33
N CYS A 27 -32.13 -8.70 -19.22
CA CYS A 27 -32.39 -7.27 -19.22
C CYS A 27 -31.29 -6.53 -18.47
N TRP A 28 -31.02 -5.31 -18.91
CA TRP A 28 -30.16 -4.39 -18.21
C TRP A 28 -31.02 -3.40 -17.42
N THR A 29 -30.66 -3.15 -16.16
CA THR A 29 -31.31 -2.16 -15.31
C THR A 29 -30.26 -1.14 -14.88
N ALA A 30 -30.59 0.14 -15.06
CA ALA A 30 -29.72 1.24 -14.66
C ALA A 30 -29.66 1.36 -13.12
N ALA A 31 -28.45 1.34 -12.56
CA ALA A 31 -28.25 1.57 -11.13
C ALA A 31 -28.45 3.05 -10.75
N HIS A 32 -28.82 3.29 -9.48
CA HIS A 32 -28.84 4.62 -8.85
C HIS A 32 -29.70 5.68 -9.55
N THR A 33 -30.80 5.26 -10.20
CA THR A 33 -31.67 6.18 -10.95
C THR A 33 -32.72 6.89 -10.09
N GLY A 34 -32.90 6.50 -8.82
CA GLY A 34 -33.96 7.01 -7.94
C GLY A 34 -35.38 6.63 -8.39
N SER A 35 -35.50 5.76 -9.40
CA SER A 35 -36.76 5.29 -9.95
C SER A 35 -37.41 4.26 -9.01
N LEU A 36 -38.75 4.34 -8.89
CA LEU A 36 -39.56 3.38 -8.12
C LEU A 36 -40.11 2.23 -8.97
N ALA A 37 -39.61 2.08 -10.20
CA ALA A 37 -39.97 0.94 -11.03
C ALA A 37 -39.53 -0.39 -10.36
N PRO A 38 -40.30 -1.48 -10.48
CA PRO A 38 -40.01 -2.75 -9.81
C PRO A 38 -38.59 -3.28 -10.04
N GLU A 39 -38.09 -3.17 -11.27
CA GLU A 39 -36.73 -3.55 -11.65
C GLU A 39 -35.66 -2.71 -10.95
N CYS A 40 -35.89 -1.42 -10.76
CA CYS A 40 -34.97 -0.52 -10.06
C CYS A 40 -34.94 -0.84 -8.56
N LEU A 41 -36.11 -1.10 -7.96
CA LEU A 41 -36.22 -1.51 -6.55
C LEU A 41 -35.54 -2.87 -6.29
N ALA A 42 -35.67 -3.81 -7.22
CA ALA A 42 -35.00 -5.10 -7.15
C ALA A 42 -33.47 -4.94 -7.26
N ASN A 43 -33.00 -4.12 -8.21
CA ASN A 43 -31.56 -3.81 -8.33
C ASN A 43 -31.01 -3.16 -7.06
N ASP A 44 -31.67 -2.14 -6.52
CA ASP A 44 -31.28 -1.47 -5.28
C ASP A 44 -31.25 -2.41 -4.07
N TYR A 45 -32.15 -3.41 -4.03
CA TYR A 45 -32.14 -4.44 -2.99
C TYR A 45 -30.92 -5.36 -3.11
N VAL A 46 -30.63 -5.86 -4.32
CA VAL A 46 -29.48 -6.73 -4.58
C VAL A 46 -28.16 -5.99 -4.35
N ASP A 47 -28.06 -4.73 -4.76
CA ASP A 47 -26.87 -3.89 -4.53
C ASP A 47 -26.60 -3.70 -3.03
N ARG A 48 -27.64 -3.38 -2.24
CA ARG A 48 -27.51 -3.29 -0.77
C ARG A 48 -27.08 -4.61 -0.15
N MET A 49 -27.61 -5.73 -0.65
CA MET A 49 -27.22 -7.06 -0.18
C MET A 49 -25.74 -7.32 -0.49
N ALA A 50 -25.30 -7.05 -1.72
CA ALA A 50 -23.91 -7.19 -2.14
C ALA A 50 -22.97 -6.30 -1.30
N SER A 51 -23.32 -5.03 -1.05
CA SER A 51 -22.56 -4.14 -0.18
C SER A 51 -22.52 -4.63 1.27
N SER A 52 -23.64 -5.11 1.82
CA SER A 52 -23.67 -5.64 3.19
C SER A 52 -22.85 -6.92 3.36
N ALA A 53 -22.74 -7.73 2.30
CA ALA A 53 -21.90 -8.93 2.28
C ALA A 53 -20.41 -8.59 2.35
N GLN A 54 -19.98 -7.44 1.80
CA GLN A 54 -18.58 -6.96 1.95
C GLN A 54 -18.21 -6.64 3.40
N HIS A 55 -19.19 -6.26 4.22
CA HIS A 55 -19.00 -5.96 5.64
C HIS A 55 -19.23 -7.17 6.55
N SER A 56 -19.69 -8.29 5.99
CA SER A 56 -19.88 -9.52 6.74
C SER A 56 -18.54 -10.23 6.92
N ALA A 57 -17.90 -10.05 8.08
CA ALA A 57 -16.62 -10.67 8.44
C ALA A 57 -16.68 -12.21 8.64
N GLY A 58 -17.76 -12.86 8.20
CA GLY A 58 -17.90 -14.31 8.22
C GLY A 58 -17.17 -14.96 7.05
N VAL A 59 -16.86 -16.26 7.18
CA VAL A 59 -16.40 -17.09 6.07
C VAL A 59 -17.47 -17.03 4.98
N LEU A 60 -17.25 -16.24 3.93
CA LEU A 60 -18.10 -16.26 2.75
C LEU A 60 -18.11 -17.71 2.25
N ALA A 61 -19.30 -18.30 2.15
CA ALA A 61 -19.45 -19.61 1.53
C ALA A 61 -18.87 -19.49 0.11
N SER A 62 -17.78 -20.20 -0.14
CA SER A 62 -17.17 -20.23 -1.47
C SER A 62 -18.23 -20.79 -2.43
N ALA A 63 -18.65 -19.98 -3.40
CA ALA A 63 -19.53 -20.48 -4.45
C ALA A 63 -18.83 -21.67 -5.12
N PRO A 64 -19.51 -22.81 -5.30
CA PRO A 64 -18.89 -23.96 -5.92
C PRO A 64 -18.41 -23.58 -7.31
N LEU A 65 -17.12 -23.78 -7.58
CA LEU A 65 -16.56 -23.59 -8.92
C LEU A 65 -17.28 -24.53 -9.89
N ALA A 66 -17.67 -24.00 -11.05
CA ALA A 66 -18.33 -24.75 -12.12
C ALA A 66 -17.31 -25.66 -12.84
N THR A 67 -16.74 -26.62 -12.13
CA THR A 67 -15.67 -27.51 -12.61
C THR A 67 -16.06 -28.33 -13.83
N PHE A 68 -17.35 -28.65 -13.99
CA PHE A 68 -17.89 -29.31 -15.18
C PHE A 68 -17.90 -28.42 -16.44
N ALA A 69 -17.70 -27.11 -16.30
CA ALA A 69 -17.62 -26.14 -17.40
C ALA A 69 -16.20 -25.60 -17.63
N MET A 70 -15.21 -26.10 -16.88
CA MET A 70 -13.79 -25.80 -17.07
C MET A 70 -13.26 -26.44 -18.36
N ASP A 71 -12.08 -26.00 -18.82
CA ASP A 71 -11.37 -26.65 -19.91
C ASP A 71 -10.84 -28.02 -19.47
N ASP A 72 -10.77 -28.98 -20.39
CA ASP A 72 -10.29 -30.36 -20.16
C ASP A 72 -8.92 -30.42 -19.46
N PHE A 73 -8.08 -29.40 -19.67
CA PHE A 73 -6.72 -29.32 -19.13
C PHE A 73 -6.52 -28.09 -18.23
N THR A 74 -7.48 -27.80 -17.37
CA THR A 74 -7.37 -26.69 -16.40
C THR A 74 -6.33 -27.01 -15.33
N VAL A 75 -5.37 -26.10 -15.14
CA VAL A 75 -4.29 -26.23 -14.17
C VAL A 75 -4.84 -26.07 -12.74
N VAL A 76 -4.39 -26.92 -11.82
CA VAL A 76 -4.71 -26.85 -10.40
C VAL A 76 -3.43 -26.72 -9.57
N ALA A 77 -3.44 -25.86 -8.56
CA ALA A 77 -2.37 -25.72 -7.59
C ALA A 77 -2.90 -26.04 -6.18
N PRO A 78 -2.22 -26.84 -5.34
CA PRO A 78 -2.73 -27.30 -4.05
C PRO A 78 -3.23 -26.18 -3.12
N ASP A 79 -2.52 -25.05 -3.09
CA ASP A 79 -2.82 -23.94 -2.19
C ASP A 79 -3.77 -22.89 -2.79
N TYR A 80 -4.05 -22.96 -4.10
CA TYR A 80 -4.76 -21.92 -4.85
C TYR A 80 -5.98 -22.44 -5.61
N GLY A 81 -6.18 -23.76 -5.70
CA GLY A 81 -7.24 -24.37 -6.48
C GLY A 81 -7.01 -24.27 -7.99
N PHE A 82 -8.10 -24.17 -8.74
CA PHE A 82 -8.08 -24.10 -10.21
C PHE A 82 -7.64 -22.72 -10.71
N ILE A 83 -6.73 -22.70 -11.69
CA ILE A 83 -6.17 -21.49 -12.29
C ILE A 83 -6.82 -21.27 -13.66
N GLU A 84 -7.90 -20.50 -13.70
CA GLU A 84 -8.66 -20.26 -14.94
C GLU A 84 -8.08 -19.15 -15.83
N CYS A 85 -7.31 -18.23 -15.25
CA CYS A 85 -6.82 -17.07 -15.98
C CYS A 85 -5.36 -16.75 -15.63
N ASN A 86 -4.70 -16.05 -16.56
CA ASN A 86 -3.35 -15.49 -16.37
C ASN A 86 -2.32 -16.53 -15.91
N LEU A 87 -2.40 -17.76 -16.43
CA LEU A 87 -1.49 -18.86 -16.06
C LEU A 87 -0.02 -18.44 -16.15
N SER A 88 0.36 -17.71 -17.20
CA SER A 88 1.73 -17.20 -17.34
C SER A 88 2.14 -16.29 -16.16
N SER A 89 1.29 -15.34 -15.77
CA SER A 89 1.55 -14.46 -14.63
C SER A 89 1.56 -15.22 -13.31
N PHE A 90 0.67 -16.19 -13.14
CA PHE A 90 0.67 -17.08 -11.98
C PHE A 90 1.99 -17.86 -11.88
N ILE A 91 2.43 -18.49 -12.97
CA ILE A 91 3.70 -19.24 -13.03
C ILE A 91 4.89 -18.32 -12.74
N ILE A 92 4.97 -17.15 -13.37
CA ILE A 92 6.04 -16.17 -13.14
C ILE A 92 6.07 -15.78 -11.66
N SER A 93 4.93 -15.42 -11.07
CA SER A 93 4.83 -15.05 -9.65
C SER A 93 5.29 -16.20 -8.73
N ARG A 94 4.93 -17.46 -9.06
CA ARG A 94 5.38 -18.63 -8.30
C ARG A 94 6.88 -18.87 -8.44
N LEU A 95 7.44 -18.69 -9.62
CA LEU A 95 8.89 -18.79 -9.85
C LEU A 95 9.65 -17.68 -9.12
N GLU A 96 9.17 -16.44 -9.17
CA GLU A 96 9.74 -15.31 -8.43
C GLU A 96 9.69 -15.56 -6.93
N HIS A 97 8.56 -16.03 -6.40
CA HIS A 97 8.42 -16.35 -4.98
C HIS A 97 9.34 -17.50 -4.57
N ALA A 98 9.42 -18.57 -5.37
CA ALA A 98 10.31 -19.70 -5.11
C ALA A 98 11.79 -19.27 -5.16
N TYR A 99 12.16 -18.43 -6.13
CA TYR A 99 13.50 -17.87 -6.25
C TYR A 99 13.84 -16.96 -5.07
N ALA A 100 12.94 -16.04 -4.70
CA ALA A 100 13.13 -15.12 -3.57
C ALA A 100 13.18 -15.83 -2.21
N SER A 101 12.45 -16.94 -2.07
CA SER A 101 12.41 -17.75 -0.84
C SER A 101 13.58 -18.72 -0.71
N HIS A 102 14.41 -18.85 -1.75
CA HIS A 102 15.56 -19.76 -1.73
C HIS A 102 16.65 -19.24 -0.79
N VAL A 103 17.28 -20.11 0.00
CA VAL A 103 18.29 -19.73 1.02
C VAL A 103 19.51 -19.01 0.41
N SER A 104 19.83 -19.32 -0.84
CA SER A 104 20.91 -18.65 -1.59
C SER A 104 20.50 -17.34 -2.25
N PHE A 105 19.21 -16.99 -2.22
CA PHE A 105 18.76 -15.71 -2.77
C PHE A 105 19.44 -14.59 -2.00
N ARG A 106 20.01 -13.67 -2.78
CA ARG A 106 20.53 -12.42 -2.27
C ARG A 106 19.82 -11.33 -3.07
N PRO A 107 18.98 -10.49 -2.44
CA PRO A 107 18.39 -9.38 -3.15
C PRO A 107 19.52 -8.52 -3.74
N ALA A 108 19.25 -7.88 -4.88
CA ALA A 108 20.24 -6.99 -5.49
C ALA A 108 20.65 -5.92 -4.47
N LYS A 109 21.95 -5.90 -4.12
CA LYS A 109 22.52 -4.97 -3.13
C LYS A 109 22.47 -3.51 -3.56
N ALA A 110 22.39 -3.29 -4.87
CA ALA A 110 22.13 -2.00 -5.46
C ALA A 110 20.82 -2.09 -6.23
N LEU A 111 19.95 -1.09 -6.08
CA LEU A 111 18.91 -0.87 -7.08
C LEU A 111 19.63 -0.67 -8.43
N THR A 112 19.00 -1.04 -9.54
CA THR A 112 19.60 -0.89 -10.86
C THR A 112 20.02 0.57 -11.07
N LEU A 113 21.30 0.84 -11.35
CA LEU A 113 21.86 2.18 -11.61
C LEU A 113 21.10 2.96 -12.71
N ALA A 114 20.35 2.26 -13.55
CA ALA A 114 19.47 2.85 -14.55
C ALA A 114 18.28 3.62 -13.95
N LEU A 115 17.85 3.29 -12.72
CA LEU A 115 16.75 3.92 -12.01
C LEU A 115 17.22 4.98 -11.01
N TYR A 116 18.53 5.08 -10.76
CA TYR A 116 19.08 6.15 -9.92
C TYR A 116 19.10 7.45 -10.69
N ASP A 117 18.72 8.51 -10.00
CA ASP A 117 19.05 9.86 -10.41
C ASP A 117 20.57 9.98 -10.53
N ARG A 118 21.06 10.39 -11.71
CA ARG A 118 22.49 10.58 -12.00
C ARG A 118 22.95 12.00 -11.65
N HIS A 119 22.05 12.86 -11.17
CA HIS A 119 22.43 14.16 -10.67
C HIS A 119 23.37 14.03 -9.47
N LEU A 120 24.27 15.00 -9.34
CA LEU A 120 25.12 15.11 -8.16
C LEU A 120 24.24 15.10 -6.91
N LEU A 121 24.65 14.34 -5.89
CA LEU A 121 24.03 14.39 -4.57
C LEU A 121 23.91 15.87 -4.17
N PRO A 122 22.73 16.35 -3.77
CA PRO A 122 22.61 17.70 -3.26
C PRO A 122 23.62 17.91 -2.12
N ASP A 123 24.19 19.10 -2.00
CA ASP A 123 25.12 19.48 -0.93
C ASP A 123 24.54 19.24 0.49
N PHE A 124 23.22 19.00 0.57
CA PHE A 124 22.44 18.85 1.78
C PHE A 124 21.60 17.56 1.71
N PRO A 125 22.18 16.38 1.98
CA PRO A 125 21.50 15.11 1.78
C PRO A 125 20.25 14.94 2.65
N TYR A 126 20.00 15.76 3.67
CA TYR A 126 18.76 15.72 4.45
C TYR A 126 18.29 17.08 4.98
N THR A 127 18.99 18.18 4.64
CA THR A 127 18.89 19.43 5.42
C THR A 127 18.49 20.65 4.63
N ARG A 128 18.48 20.58 3.29
CA ARG A 128 17.96 21.61 2.37
C ARG A 128 17.56 21.00 1.04
N ALA A 129 16.69 20.03 1.12
CA ALA A 129 16.15 19.39 -0.05
C ALA A 129 15.25 20.37 -0.81
N SER A 130 15.47 20.51 -2.13
CA SER A 130 14.42 21.00 -3.02
C SER A 130 13.15 20.18 -2.78
N SER A 131 11.97 20.75 -3.01
CA SER A 131 10.68 20.08 -2.74
C SER A 131 10.59 18.65 -3.31
N SER A 132 11.28 18.38 -4.43
CA SER A 132 11.40 17.06 -5.03
C SER A 132 12.21 16.06 -4.19
N TYR A 133 13.35 16.46 -3.61
CA TYR A 133 14.17 15.55 -2.80
C TYR A 133 13.50 15.25 -1.46
N SER A 134 12.84 16.23 -0.82
CA SER A 134 12.06 16.01 0.40
C SER A 134 10.92 15.02 0.16
N ALA A 135 10.23 15.15 -0.97
CA ALA A 135 9.17 14.22 -1.35
C ALA A 135 9.69 12.80 -1.56
N VAL A 136 10.87 12.64 -2.17
CA VAL A 136 11.51 11.33 -2.35
C VAL A 136 11.91 10.71 -1.00
N VAL A 137 12.51 11.49 -0.09
CA VAL A 137 12.86 11.01 1.26
C VAL A 137 11.60 10.62 2.03
N GLN A 138 10.55 11.43 2.00
CA GLN A 138 9.27 11.12 2.64
C GLN A 138 8.62 9.87 2.03
N LEU A 139 8.66 9.70 0.70
CA LEU A 139 8.15 8.52 0.03
C LEU A 139 8.90 7.25 0.47
N TYR A 140 10.24 7.31 0.50
CA TYR A 140 11.05 6.19 0.98
C TYR A 140 10.84 5.92 2.47
N ALA A 141 10.69 6.96 3.30
CA ALA A 141 10.41 6.78 4.71
C ALA A 141 9.05 6.12 4.95
N ARG A 142 7.98 6.63 4.31
CA ARG A 142 6.63 6.06 4.42
C ARG A 142 6.52 4.65 3.87
N SER A 143 7.32 4.32 2.85
CA SER A 143 7.38 2.98 2.28
C SER A 143 8.29 2.02 3.08
N SER A 144 8.91 2.47 4.19
CA SER A 144 9.96 1.73 4.90
C SER A 144 11.11 1.28 4.00
N GLN A 145 11.40 2.09 2.98
CA GLN A 145 12.44 1.86 1.99
C GLN A 145 13.65 2.77 2.18
N LEU A 146 13.63 3.68 3.15
CA LEU A 146 14.80 4.49 3.46
C LEU A 146 15.95 3.57 3.87
N ASP A 147 17.10 3.77 3.22
CA ASP A 147 18.23 2.85 3.23
C ASP A 147 19.09 2.97 4.50
N THR A 148 18.45 2.73 5.64
CA THR A 148 19.06 2.73 6.98
C THR A 148 19.83 1.42 7.25
N ALA A 149 20.80 1.44 8.17
CA ALA A 149 21.55 0.23 8.56
C ALA A 149 20.63 -0.91 8.98
N GLN A 150 19.54 -0.60 9.69
CA GLN A 150 18.57 -1.61 10.10
C GLN A 150 17.85 -2.23 8.89
N VAL A 151 17.45 -1.42 7.90
CA VAL A 151 16.81 -1.90 6.67
C VAL A 151 17.79 -2.73 5.84
N ARG A 152 19.04 -2.29 5.70
CA ARG A 152 20.09 -3.06 5.02
C ARG A 152 20.37 -4.39 5.70
N HIS A 153 20.51 -4.38 7.03
CA HIS A 153 20.72 -5.60 7.80
C HIS A 153 19.56 -6.59 7.61
N ARG A 154 18.30 -6.14 7.68
CA ARG A 154 17.12 -6.99 7.45
C ARG A 154 17.05 -7.55 6.03
N ARG A 155 17.52 -6.80 5.03
CA ARG A 155 17.45 -7.21 3.61
C ARG A 155 18.60 -8.12 3.20
N PHE A 156 19.82 -7.83 3.66
CA PHE A 156 21.05 -8.41 3.12
C PHE A 156 21.86 -9.19 4.15
N HIS A 157 21.63 -8.97 5.46
CA HIS A 157 22.37 -9.57 6.58
C HIS A 157 23.90 -9.42 6.48
N ASP A 158 24.39 -8.44 5.72
CA ASP A 158 25.82 -8.28 5.42
C ASP A 158 26.47 -7.12 6.18
N THR A 159 25.65 -6.26 6.78
CA THR A 159 26.06 -5.11 7.57
C THR A 159 25.38 -5.21 8.93
N PRO A 160 26.06 -4.80 10.02
CA PRO A 160 25.42 -4.77 11.32
C PRO A 160 24.35 -3.65 11.35
N PRO A 161 23.28 -3.81 12.16
CA PRO A 161 22.17 -2.86 12.19
C PRO A 161 22.45 -1.58 12.99
N TRP A 162 23.68 -1.39 13.48
CA TRP A 162 24.07 -0.29 14.37
C TRP A 162 24.10 1.05 13.63
N CYS A 163 23.90 2.13 14.39
CA CYS A 163 24.03 3.50 13.90
C CYS A 163 25.44 3.79 13.37
N HIS A 164 25.53 4.15 12.08
CA HIS A 164 26.80 4.54 11.45
C HIS A 164 27.36 5.86 12.01
N PHE A 165 26.53 6.63 12.71
CA PHE A 165 26.90 7.91 13.34
C PHE A 165 27.41 7.76 14.77
N GLY A 166 27.68 6.53 15.24
CA GLY A 166 28.35 6.26 16.51
C GLY A 166 27.43 6.08 17.72
N CYS A 167 26.14 5.82 17.49
CA CYS A 167 25.20 5.53 18.58
C CYS A 167 25.13 4.02 18.88
N ASP A 168 24.98 3.65 20.14
CA ASP A 168 24.78 2.25 20.57
C ASP A 168 23.31 1.81 20.47
N VAL A 169 22.69 2.10 19.32
CA VAL A 169 21.30 1.72 19.02
C VAL A 169 21.19 1.38 17.53
N PHE A 170 20.12 0.70 17.15
CA PHE A 170 19.87 0.40 15.75
C PHE A 170 19.59 1.66 14.93
N GLU A 171 20.20 1.73 13.76
CA GLU A 171 19.92 2.79 12.79
C GLU A 171 18.56 2.56 12.14
N SER A 172 17.52 2.98 12.84
CA SER A 172 16.17 3.06 12.31
C SER A 172 15.91 4.46 11.76
N MET A 173 14.87 4.60 10.92
CA MET A 173 14.41 5.92 10.47
C MET A 173 14.09 6.82 11.67
N HIS A 174 13.39 6.26 12.66
CA HIS A 174 13.06 6.94 13.92
C HIS A 174 14.31 7.43 14.64
N HIS A 175 15.33 6.57 14.76
CA HIS A 175 16.59 6.97 15.36
C HIS A 175 17.23 8.13 14.60
N ILE A 176 17.36 8.05 13.27
CA ILE A 176 17.99 9.11 12.47
C ILE A 176 17.25 10.45 12.63
N PHE A 177 15.91 10.46 12.56
CA PHE A 177 15.12 11.70 12.49
C PHE A 177 14.65 12.27 13.83
N ALA A 178 14.62 11.47 14.91
CA ALA A 178 14.13 11.95 16.21
C ALA A 178 15.20 11.89 17.31
N LEU A 179 16.11 10.90 17.29
CA LEU A 179 16.91 10.56 18.47
C LEU A 179 18.42 10.74 18.28
N CYS A 180 18.94 10.64 17.06
CA CYS A 180 20.37 10.58 16.78
C CYS A 180 21.08 11.88 17.20
N PRO A 181 22.04 11.82 18.15
CA PRO A 181 22.80 12.99 18.59
C PRO A 181 23.52 13.71 17.47
N ALA A 182 23.98 13.00 16.44
CA ALA A 182 24.66 13.59 15.29
C ALA A 182 23.78 14.60 14.53
N PHE A 183 22.45 14.41 14.58
CA PHE A 183 21.49 15.28 13.90
C PHE A 183 20.71 16.19 14.84
N MET A 184 20.92 16.11 16.16
CA MET A 184 20.18 16.91 17.15
C MET A 184 20.29 18.43 16.92
N ALA A 185 21.48 18.93 16.58
CA ALA A 185 21.66 20.35 16.29
C ALA A 185 20.82 20.81 15.09
N ILE A 186 20.74 19.95 14.08
CA ILE A 186 19.98 20.18 12.85
C ILE A 186 18.49 20.12 13.14
N HIS A 187 18.03 19.11 13.90
CA HIS A 187 16.63 18.99 14.30
C HIS A 187 16.18 20.20 15.10
N ARG A 188 16.99 20.69 16.05
CA ARG A 188 16.67 21.89 16.83
C ARG A 188 16.54 23.13 15.94
N ALA A 189 17.49 23.34 15.03
CA ALA A 189 17.46 24.49 14.11
C ALA A 189 16.21 24.47 13.21
N HIS A 190 15.86 23.31 12.64
CA HIS A 190 14.67 23.17 11.79
C HIS A 190 13.38 23.27 12.58
N ASN A 191 13.34 22.74 13.81
CA ASN A 191 12.17 22.85 14.69
C ASN A 191 11.90 24.32 15.05
N MET A 192 12.94 25.08 15.40
CA MET A 192 12.82 26.52 15.63
C MET A 192 12.27 27.25 14.39
N GLN A 193 12.87 27.00 13.22
CA GLN A 193 12.40 27.61 11.97
C GLN A 193 10.94 27.24 11.67
N LEU A 194 10.56 25.98 11.85
CA LEU A 194 9.19 25.50 11.64
C LEU A 194 8.22 26.20 12.58
N CYS A 195 8.57 26.34 13.86
CA CYS A 195 7.75 27.05 14.84
C CYS A 195 7.54 28.51 14.42
N ASP A 196 8.62 29.21 14.04
CA ASP A 196 8.57 30.60 13.61
C ASP A 196 7.69 30.78 12.36
N GLU A 197 7.87 29.94 11.35
CA GLU A 197 7.08 29.95 10.11
C GLU A 197 5.61 29.61 10.37
N THR A 198 5.34 28.60 11.21
CA THR A 198 3.97 28.18 11.55
C THR A 198 3.25 29.27 12.30
N SER A 199 3.88 29.85 13.33
CA SER A 199 3.33 30.98 14.07
C SER A 199 3.06 32.18 13.17
N SER A 200 3.98 32.54 12.27
CA SER A 200 3.80 33.65 11.31
C SER A 200 2.65 33.40 10.33
N LEU A 201 2.47 32.16 9.87
CA LEU A 201 1.40 31.82 8.94
C LEU A 201 0.00 31.86 9.59
N LEU A 202 -0.07 31.55 10.88
CA LEU A 202 -1.32 31.46 11.65
C LEU A 202 -1.75 32.82 12.23
N GLU A 203 -0.84 33.79 12.32
CA GLU A 203 -1.14 35.17 12.73
C GLU A 203 -2.28 35.77 11.90
N GLY A 204 -3.36 36.16 12.58
CA GLY A 204 -4.53 36.78 11.96
C GLY A 204 -5.41 35.87 11.11
N LYS A 205 -5.08 34.57 10.98
CA LYS A 205 -5.84 33.61 10.14
C LYS A 205 -6.61 32.56 10.92
N THR A 206 -6.35 32.42 12.21
CA THR A 206 -6.96 31.38 13.06
C THR A 206 -7.27 31.91 14.46
N THR A 207 -8.08 31.17 15.21
CA THR A 207 -8.35 31.45 16.63
C THR A 207 -7.18 30.99 17.50
N ASP A 208 -7.01 31.62 18.67
CA ASP A 208 -5.90 31.31 19.60
C ASP A 208 -5.84 29.83 19.99
N SER A 209 -7.01 29.19 20.19
CA SER A 209 -7.11 27.75 20.49
C SER A 209 -6.55 26.86 19.37
N ILE A 210 -6.76 27.22 18.10
CA ILE A 210 -6.25 26.45 16.96
C ILE A 210 -4.75 26.70 16.80
N LYS A 211 -4.32 27.95 16.99
CA LYS A 211 -2.90 28.34 16.95
C LYS A 211 -2.07 27.54 17.96
N GLU A 212 -2.54 27.41 19.20
CA GLU A 212 -1.87 26.60 20.23
C GLU A 212 -1.74 25.11 19.87
N VAL A 213 -2.69 24.54 19.12
CA VAL A 213 -2.60 23.14 18.68
C VAL A 213 -1.50 22.98 17.63
N PHE A 214 -1.45 23.86 16.63
CA PHE A 214 -0.42 23.82 15.60
C PHE A 214 0.97 24.15 16.14
N ASP A 215 1.11 25.13 17.01
CA ASP A 215 2.40 25.47 17.63
C ASP A 215 2.93 24.31 18.49
N ARG A 216 2.05 23.63 19.26
CA ARG A 216 2.44 22.43 20.02
C ARG A 216 2.85 21.27 19.10
N ALA A 217 2.14 21.07 17.99
CA ALA A 217 2.48 20.04 17.02
C ALA A 217 3.83 20.33 16.33
N ALA A 218 4.08 21.58 15.95
CA ALA A 218 5.33 22.02 15.33
C ALA A 218 6.53 21.85 16.28
N GLN A 219 6.39 22.30 17.54
CA GLN A 219 7.44 22.19 18.57
C GLN A 219 7.88 20.75 18.84
N ARG A 220 7.00 19.78 18.59
CA ARG A 220 7.22 18.37 18.95
C ARG A 220 7.38 17.43 17.75
N LEU A 221 7.48 17.97 16.53
CA LEU A 221 7.61 17.20 15.29
C LEU A 221 8.88 16.31 15.24
N PHE A 222 9.98 16.77 15.83
CA PHE A 222 11.23 16.03 15.94
C PHE A 222 11.47 15.43 17.34
N SER A 223 10.40 15.27 18.13
CA SER A 223 10.50 14.73 19.50
C SER A 223 9.60 13.51 19.67
N ASP A 224 10.07 12.56 20.46
CA ASP A 224 9.36 11.32 20.76
C ASP A 224 8.50 11.49 22.03
N ASP A 225 7.35 12.17 21.89
CA ASP A 225 6.40 12.39 22.99
C ASP A 225 5.17 11.48 22.82
N ALA A 226 5.07 10.46 23.68
CA ALA A 226 3.98 9.49 23.70
C ALA A 226 2.59 10.11 23.97
N GLY A 227 2.51 11.36 24.42
CA GLY A 227 1.25 12.07 24.61
C GLY A 227 0.60 12.59 23.33
N LEU A 228 1.28 12.51 22.17
CA LEU A 228 0.84 13.11 20.90
C LEU A 228 0.78 12.11 19.74
N TRP A 229 1.48 10.98 19.82
CA TRP A 229 1.49 9.99 18.75
C TRP A 229 0.86 8.65 19.19
N PRO A 230 -0.03 8.05 18.37
CA PRO A 230 -0.58 8.60 17.14
C PRO A 230 -1.55 9.75 17.43
N GLN A 231 -1.53 10.77 16.56
CA GLN A 231 -2.61 11.77 16.53
C GLN A 231 -3.85 11.04 16.02
N TYR A 232 -4.87 10.91 16.88
CA TYR A 232 -6.18 10.37 16.51
C TYR A 232 -6.92 11.34 15.59
#